data_AF-A0A954N0Q9-F1
#
_entry.id   AF-A0A954N0Q9-F1
#
_cell.length_a   1.000
_cell.length_b   1.000
_cell.length_c   1.000
_cell.angle_alpha   90.00
_cell.angle_beta   90.00
_cell.angle_gamma   90.00
#
_symmetry.space_group_name_H-M   'P 1'
#
loop_
_entity.id
_entity.type
_entity.pdbx_description
1 polymer ?
#
loop_
_entity_poly.entity_id
_entity_poly.type
_entity_poly.pdbx_seq_one_letter_code
_entity_poly.pdbx_strand_id
1 'polypeptide(L)'
;LGDGKMYDRYQGVRELMPYAKAVSAKSHEFDENGNEVRTDYRKMMAIVLEAGYHGHVGIEYEGKDLDEYTGIRATKTLLETVRDELTPEPEEDVEIEEIDIEELESGSKGKGKRRLKLRKLR
;
A
#
# COMPACT_ATOMS: atom_id res chain seq x y z
N LEU A 1 -11.57 -28.19 7.65
CA LEU A 1 -10.61 -29.19 8.16
C LEU A 1 -11.06 -29.60 9.56
N GLY A 2 -11.10 -30.89 9.88
CA GLY A 2 -11.43 -31.38 11.23
C GLY A 2 -10.23 -31.34 12.19
N ASP A 3 -10.50 -31.48 13.49
CA ASP A 3 -9.50 -31.66 14.56
C ASP A 3 -8.53 -30.50 14.80
N GLY A 4 -9.04 -29.26 14.84
CA GLY A 4 -8.23 -28.06 15.14
C GLY A 4 -7.24 -27.67 14.05
N LYS A 5 -7.23 -28.39 12.92
CA LYS A 5 -6.43 -28.06 11.75
C LYS A 5 -7.03 -26.83 11.06
N MET A 6 -6.20 -25.81 10.87
CA MET A 6 -6.55 -24.61 10.11
C MET A 6 -6.14 -24.79 8.65
N TYR A 7 -6.97 -24.32 7.72
CA TYR A 7 -6.62 -24.36 6.31
C TYR A 7 -5.63 -23.24 6.06
N ASP A 8 -4.66 -23.45 5.17
CA ASP A 8 -3.75 -22.36 4.80
C ASP A 8 -4.59 -21.24 4.18
N ARG A 9 -4.65 -20.10 4.87
CA ARG A 9 -5.51 -18.99 4.48
C ARG A 9 -5.15 -18.44 3.10
N TYR A 10 -3.87 -18.47 2.72
CA TYR A 10 -3.39 -17.95 1.45
C TYR A 10 -3.78 -18.88 0.30
N GLN A 11 -3.68 -20.20 0.52
CA GLN A 11 -4.21 -21.19 -0.41
C GLN A 11 -5.73 -21.05 -0.54
N GLY A 12 -6.45 -20.96 0.58
CA GLY A 12 -7.91 -20.81 0.57
C GLY A 12 -8.35 -19.56 -0.20
N VAL A 13 -7.69 -18.42 0.01
CA VAL A 13 -8.00 -17.20 -0.76
C VAL A 13 -7.68 -17.40 -2.24
N ARG A 14 -6.52 -17.94 -2.62
CA ARG A 14 -6.19 -18.24 -4.04
C ARG A 14 -7.27 -19.08 -4.72
N GLU A 15 -7.74 -20.13 -4.04
CA GLU A 15 -8.77 -21.03 -4.57
C GLU A 15 -10.14 -20.36 -4.71
N LEU A 16 -10.44 -19.36 -3.88
CA LEU A 16 -11.70 -18.63 -3.90
C LEU A 16 -11.69 -17.42 -4.84
N MET A 17 -10.53 -16.84 -5.14
CA MET A 17 -10.42 -15.63 -5.97
C MET A 17 -11.13 -15.71 -7.33
N PRO A 18 -11.11 -16.83 -8.10
CA PRO A 18 -11.84 -16.92 -9.38
C PRO A 18 -13.35 -16.67 -9.27
N TYR A 19 -13.92 -16.84 -8.07
CA TYR A 19 -15.34 -16.65 -7.79
C TYR A 19 -15.63 -15.35 -7.04
N ALA A 20 -14.61 -14.64 -6.58
CA ALA A 20 -14.75 -13.49 -5.71
C ALA A 20 -15.43 -12.31 -6.43
N LYS A 21 -16.46 -11.74 -5.78
CA LYS A 21 -17.11 -10.48 -6.19
C LYS A 21 -16.72 -9.31 -5.28
N ALA A 22 -16.34 -9.62 -4.05
CA ALA A 22 -15.88 -8.70 -3.03
C ALA A 22 -14.75 -9.37 -2.24
N VAL A 23 -13.87 -8.56 -1.66
CA VAL A 23 -12.83 -9.01 -0.73
C VAL A 23 -13.09 -8.35 0.62
N SER A 24 -13.05 -9.15 1.70
CA SER A 24 -13.06 -8.62 3.07
C SER A 24 -11.67 -8.70 3.68
N ALA A 25 -11.17 -7.56 4.14
CA ALA A 25 -9.95 -7.40 4.93
C ALA A 25 -10.29 -7.56 6.41
N LYS A 26 -10.29 -8.81 6.88
CA LYS A 26 -10.55 -9.15 8.27
C LYS A 26 -9.29 -9.00 9.15
N SER A 27 -9.40 -8.25 10.24
CA SER A 27 -8.29 -7.94 11.15
C SER A 27 -8.67 -8.09 12.62
N HIS A 28 -7.69 -8.36 13.49
CA HIS A 28 -7.92 -8.53 14.93
C HIS A 28 -6.91 -7.78 15.78
N GLU A 29 -5.63 -7.92 15.47
CA GLU A 29 -4.53 -7.49 16.33
C GLU A 29 -3.42 -6.92 15.46
N PHE A 30 -2.79 -5.85 15.94
CA PHE A 30 -1.73 -5.14 15.21
C PHE A 30 -0.44 -5.12 16.03
N ASP A 31 0.69 -5.32 15.37
CA ASP A 31 2.01 -5.15 15.98
C ASP A 31 2.38 -3.66 16.11
N GLU A 32 3.56 -3.39 16.70
CA GLU A 32 4.08 -2.03 16.88
C GLU A 32 4.32 -1.26 15.57
N ASN A 33 4.42 -1.97 14.44
CA ASN A 33 4.59 -1.39 13.10
C ASN A 33 3.26 -1.22 12.36
N GLY A 34 2.12 -1.58 12.99
CA GLY A 34 0.79 -1.50 12.39
C GLY A 34 0.46 -2.66 11.45
N ASN A 35 1.22 -3.76 11.46
CA ASN A 35 0.90 -4.95 10.69
C ASN A 35 -0.09 -5.84 11.45
N GLU A 36 -1.02 -6.48 10.74
CA GLU A 36 -1.90 -7.46 11.36
C GLU A 36 -1.12 -8.72 11.75
N VAL A 37 -1.25 -9.17 13.00
CA VAL A 37 -0.38 -10.20 13.59
C VAL A 37 -0.63 -11.59 13.01
N ARG A 38 -1.87 -11.88 12.60
CA ARG A 38 -2.31 -13.22 12.19
C ARG A 38 -2.26 -13.40 10.67
N THR A 39 -2.24 -12.31 9.92
CA THR A 39 -2.34 -12.26 8.47
C THR A 39 -1.28 -11.32 7.93
N ASP A 40 -0.30 -11.86 7.22
CA ASP A 40 0.55 -11.03 6.38
C ASP A 40 -0.29 -10.45 5.23
N TYR A 41 -0.65 -9.16 5.35
CA TYR A 41 -1.44 -8.43 4.37
C TYR A 41 -0.68 -8.15 3.08
N ARG A 42 0.65 -8.05 3.09
CA ARG A 42 1.45 -7.88 1.86
C ARG A 42 1.30 -9.11 0.99
N LYS A 43 1.48 -10.29 1.59
CA LYS A 43 1.27 -11.57 0.91
C LYS A 43 -0.19 -11.77 0.50
N MET A 44 -1.14 -11.39 1.35
CA MET A 44 -2.57 -11.56 1.06
C MET A 44 -3.02 -10.68 -0.11
N MET A 45 -2.65 -9.40 -0.10
CA MET A 45 -3.04 -8.47 -1.16
C MET A 45 -2.31 -8.75 -2.48
N ALA A 46 -1.08 -9.26 -2.45
CA ALA A 46 -0.41 -9.76 -3.65
C ALA A 46 -1.23 -10.87 -4.34
N ILE A 47 -1.75 -11.84 -3.57
CA ILE A 47 -2.63 -12.89 -4.11
C ILE A 47 -3.90 -12.32 -4.74
N VAL A 48 -4.51 -11.32 -4.08
CA VAL A 48 -5.72 -10.67 -4.58
C VAL A 48 -5.45 -9.96 -5.91
N LEU A 49 -4.33 -9.25 -6.02
CA LEU A 49 -3.90 -8.55 -7.24
C LEU A 49 -3.50 -9.52 -8.35
N GLU A 50 -2.76 -10.59 -8.04
CA GLU A 50 -2.37 -11.65 -8.98
C GLU A 50 -3.59 -12.32 -9.63
N ALA A 51 -4.71 -12.41 -8.89
CA ALA A 51 -5.97 -12.92 -9.42
C ALA A 51 -6.76 -11.89 -10.28
N GLY A 52 -6.21 -10.69 -10.50
CA GLY A 52 -6.82 -9.63 -11.30
C GLY A 52 -7.97 -8.89 -10.60
N TYR A 53 -8.08 -8.97 -9.27
CA TYR A 53 -9.11 -8.27 -8.53
C TYR A 53 -8.74 -6.82 -8.27
N HIS A 54 -9.50 -5.88 -8.85
CA HIS A 54 -9.35 -4.43 -8.67
C HIS A 54 -10.62 -3.77 -8.12
N GLY A 55 -11.51 -4.56 -7.50
CA GLY A 55 -12.73 -4.06 -6.87
C GLY A 55 -12.49 -3.51 -5.46
N HIS A 56 -13.57 -3.30 -4.72
CA HIS A 56 -13.49 -2.78 -3.35
C HIS A 56 -13.05 -3.86 -2.35
N VAL A 57 -12.19 -3.45 -1.42
CA VAL A 57 -11.82 -4.24 -0.23
C VAL A 57 -12.58 -3.64 0.97
N GLY A 58 -13.50 -4.42 1.55
CA GLY A 58 -14.24 -4.03 2.74
C GLY A 58 -13.40 -4.27 4.00
N ILE A 59 -13.39 -3.33 4.94
CA ILE A 59 -12.70 -3.48 6.23
C ILE A 59 -13.63 -4.18 7.23
N GLU A 60 -13.12 -5.18 7.94
CA GLU A 60 -13.87 -5.93 8.94
C GLU A 60 -12.99 -6.19 10.17
N TYR A 61 -13.07 -5.31 11.16
CA TYR A 61 -12.32 -5.46 12.40
C TYR A 61 -13.12 -6.30 13.41
N GLU A 62 -12.52 -7.39 13.90
CA GLU A 62 -13.10 -8.30 14.90
C GLU A 62 -12.18 -8.46 16.14
N GLY A 63 -11.26 -7.52 16.33
CA GLY A 63 -10.35 -7.51 17.46
C GLY A 63 -11.00 -7.06 18.76
N LYS A 64 -10.25 -7.23 19.87
CA LYS A 64 -10.73 -6.92 21.23
C LYS A 64 -9.89 -5.88 21.96
N ASP A 65 -8.66 -5.63 21.49
CA ASP A 65 -7.70 -4.75 22.18
C ASP A 65 -7.87 -3.28 21.81
N LEU A 66 -8.41 -2.99 20.62
CA LEU A 66 -8.78 -1.65 20.17
C LEU A 66 -10.30 -1.50 20.15
N ASP A 67 -10.79 -0.28 20.33
CA ASP A 67 -12.18 0.01 20.00
C ASP A 67 -12.41 -0.12 18.48
N GLU A 68 -13.66 -0.34 18.09
CA GLU A 68 -14.06 -0.59 16.70
C GLU A 68 -13.56 0.49 15.73
N TYR A 69 -13.69 1.77 16.09
CA TYR A 69 -13.28 2.87 15.22
C TYR A 69 -11.76 2.86 15.02
N THR A 70 -11.01 2.68 16.10
CA THR A 70 -9.55 2.61 16.05
C THR A 70 -9.07 1.39 15.26
N GLY A 71 -9.68 0.22 15.44
CA GLY A 71 -9.37 -0.99 14.68
C GLY A 71 -9.66 -0.86 13.18
N ILE A 72 -10.79 -0.24 12.80
CA ILE A 72 -11.12 0.07 11.41
C ILE A 72 -10.07 1.02 10.80
N ARG A 73 -9.68 2.06 11.53
CA ARG A 73 -8.66 3.03 11.08
C ARG A 73 -7.28 2.36 10.91
N ALA A 74 -6.89 1.49 11.84
CA ALA A 74 -5.64 0.74 11.74
C ALA A 74 -5.63 -0.17 10.50
N THR A 75 -6.74 -0.89 10.25
CA THR A 75 -6.89 -1.73 9.05
C THR A 75 -6.82 -0.91 7.77
N LYS A 76 -7.46 0.27 7.74
CA LYS A 76 -7.39 1.19 6.61
C LYS A 76 -5.94 1.62 6.34
N THR A 77 -5.22 2.05 7.36
CA THR A 77 -3.82 2.48 7.23
C THR A 77 -2.95 1.34 6.72
N LEU A 78 -3.10 0.12 7.25
CA LEU A 78 -2.39 -1.06 6.76
C LEU A 78 -2.67 -1.32 5.26
N LEU A 79 -3.93 -1.26 4.84
CA LEU A 79 -4.29 -1.44 3.42
C LEU A 79 -3.71 -0.34 2.52
N GLU A 80 -3.69 0.92 2.97
CA GLU A 80 -3.08 2.04 2.24
C GLU A 80 -1.57 1.83 2.10
N THR A 81 -0.86 1.45 3.17
CA THR A 81 0.56 1.12 3.13
C THR A 81 0.87 -0.02 2.16
N VAL A 82 0.11 -1.12 2.24
CA VAL A 82 0.32 -2.28 1.37
C VAL A 82 0.01 -1.96 -0.09
N ARG A 83 -1.02 -1.15 -0.36
CA ARG A 83 -1.30 -0.66 -1.71
C ARG A 83 -0.10 0.10 -2.26
N ASP A 84 0.41 1.08 -1.51
CA ASP A 84 1.50 1.95 -1.98
C ASP A 84 2.80 1.15 -2.23
N GLU A 85 3.03 0.07 -1.47
CA GLU A 85 4.16 -0.84 -1.69
C GLU A 85 4.01 -1.77 -2.91
N LEU A 86 2.80 -2.28 -3.17
CA LEU A 86 2.55 -3.26 -4.25
C LEU A 86 2.23 -2.61 -5.59
N THR A 87 1.72 -1.38 -5.57
CA THR A 87 1.46 -0.56 -6.75
C THR A 87 2.18 0.76 -6.57
N PRO A 88 3.53 0.78 -6.67
CA PRO A 88 4.21 2.04 -6.79
C PRO A 88 3.63 2.75 -8.01
N GLU A 89 3.28 4.03 -7.86
CA GLU A 89 2.97 4.87 -9.02
C GLU A 89 4.09 4.65 -10.05
N PRO A 90 3.77 4.45 -11.35
CA PRO A 90 4.83 4.35 -12.33
C PRO A 90 5.68 5.60 -12.18
N GLU A 91 6.99 5.43 -11.92
CA GLU A 91 7.95 6.51 -12.15
C GLU A 91 7.77 6.84 -13.64
N GLU A 92 6.96 7.85 -13.95
CA GLU A 92 6.76 8.33 -15.32
C GLU A 92 8.15 8.49 -15.90
N ASP A 93 8.44 7.78 -17.00
CA ASP A 93 9.73 7.79 -17.70
C ASP A 93 10.27 9.23 -17.75
N VAL A 94 11.13 9.58 -16.80
CA VAL A 94 11.81 10.86 -16.81
C VAL A 94 12.95 10.66 -17.78
N GLU A 95 12.71 10.95 -19.06
CA GLU A 95 13.79 11.25 -19.98
C GLU A 95 14.49 12.51 -19.46
N ILE A 96 15.55 12.31 -18.69
CA ILE A 96 16.47 13.36 -18.30
C ILE A 96 17.32 13.65 -19.54
N GLU A 97 16.89 14.57 -20.38
CA GLU A 97 17.84 15.25 -21.27
C GLU A 97 18.75 16.12 -20.40
N GLU A 98 20.07 15.97 -20.58
CA GLU A 98 21.08 16.75 -19.86
C GLU A 98 20.75 18.25 -19.95
N ILE A 99 20.59 18.88 -18.78
CA ILE A 99 20.38 20.32 -18.69
C ILE A 99 21.73 20.98 -18.48
N ASP A 100 22.18 21.77 -19.46
CA ASP A 100 23.29 22.69 -19.29
C ASP A 100 22.97 23.69 -18.18
N ILE A 101 23.79 23.67 -17.12
CA ILE A 101 23.67 24.57 -15.99
C ILE A 101 24.39 25.87 -16.35
N GLU A 102 23.64 26.91 -16.73
CA GLU A 102 24.20 28.27 -16.72
C GLU A 102 24.17 28.81 -15.28
N GLU A 103 25.37 29.05 -14.73
CA GLU A 103 25.58 29.72 -13.45
C GLU A 103 25.12 31.18 -13.54
N LEU A 104 23.97 31.50 -12.92
CA LEU A 104 23.63 32.88 -12.64
C LEU A 104 24.37 33.34 -11.39
N GLU A 105 25.47 34.07 -11.59
CA GLU A 105 26.14 34.79 -10.52
C GLU A 105 25.16 35.81 -9.91
N SER A 106 24.73 35.57 -8.67
CA SER A 106 24.18 36.65 -7.85
C SER A 106 25.19 36.98 -6.75
N GLY A 107 25.75 38.17 -6.88
CA GLY A 107 26.65 38.77 -5.90
C GLY A 107 25.99 38.90 -4.53
N SER A 108 26.84 38.80 -3.52
CA SER A 108 26.59 39.01 -2.09
C SER A 108 26.08 37.79 -1.30
N LYS A 109 26.95 37.37 -0.39
CA LYS A 109 26.87 36.28 0.61
C LYS A 109 25.45 35.98 1.10
N GLY A 110 24.88 34.88 0.61
CA GLY A 110 23.70 34.25 1.21
C GLY A 110 23.26 33.07 0.36
N LYS A 111 23.40 31.84 0.89
CA LYS A 111 23.04 30.54 0.28
C LYS A 111 21.98 30.67 -0.83
N GLY A 112 22.43 30.64 -2.09
CA GLY A 112 21.56 30.74 -3.26
C GLY A 112 20.51 29.63 -3.25
N LYS A 113 19.24 30.00 -3.11
CA LYS A 113 18.12 29.08 -3.34
C LYS A 113 18.05 28.82 -4.84
N ARG A 114 18.61 27.69 -5.29
CA ARG A 114 18.38 27.18 -6.65
C ARG A 114 16.91 26.78 -6.75
N ARG A 115 16.11 27.57 -7.48
CA ARG A 115 14.69 27.28 -7.69
C ARG A 115 14.53 26.66 -9.06
N LEU A 116 14.47 25.33 -9.10
CA LEU A 116 14.19 24.57 -10.30
C LEU A 116 12.75 24.88 -10.74
N LYS A 117 12.59 25.50 -11.91
CA LYS A 117 11.26 25.67 -12.52
C LYS A 117 11.06 24.54 -13.51
N LEU A 118 10.36 23.49 -13.09
CA LEU A 118 9.85 22.50 -14.04
C LEU A 118 8.62 23.06 -14.74
N ARG A 119 8.55 22.88 -16.06
CA ARG A 119 7.38 23.24 -16.85
C ARG A 119 6.93 22.00 -17.61
N LYS A 120 5.73 21.49 -17.28
CA LYS A 120 5.08 20.38 -17.98
C LYS A 120 4.77 20.81 -19.41
N LEU A 121 5.25 20.06 -20.40
CA LEU A 121 4.69 20.10 -21.76
C LEU A 121 3.69 18.94 -21.88
N ARG A 122 2.62 19.19 -22.63
CA ARG A 122 1.40 18.37 -22.70
C ARG A 122 1.65 16.98 -23.25
#